data_AF-A0A7K2E2C3-F1
#
_entry.id   AF-A0A7K2E2C3-F1
#
_cell.length_a   1.000
_cell.length_b   1.000
_cell.length_c   1.000
_cell.angle_alpha   90.00
_cell.angle_beta   90.00
_cell.angle_gamma   90.00
#
_symmetry.space_group_name_H-M   'P 1'
#
loop_
_entity.id
_entity.type
_entity.pdbx_description
1 polymer ?
#
loop_
_entity_poly.entity_id
_entity_poly.type
_entity_poly.pdbx_seq_one_letter_code
_entity_poly.pdbx_strand_id
1 'polypeptide(L)'
;MALTLDIEGPAAPPRLNGELVFDAPWQGRSFAMAMALVEGGHFTWDDFRDHLIAAVQRWESDPVGEYRYYERWQEALESIVAEREIVAGSEVDELAAAYAARPPGHDHDHGGHDHHHHDHAH
;
A
#
# COMPACT_ATOMS: atom_id res chain seq x y z
N MET A 1 9.50 14.82 14.81
CA MET A 1 9.75 15.49 13.51
C MET A 1 8.44 15.49 12.73
N ALA A 2 8.15 16.55 11.98
CA ALA A 2 6.97 16.56 11.10
C ALA A 2 7.28 15.74 9.85
N LEU A 3 6.35 14.86 9.48
CA LEU A 3 6.39 14.10 8.24
C LEU A 3 6.01 15.03 7.10
N THR A 4 6.97 15.32 6.22
CA THR A 4 6.74 16.19 5.07
C THR A 4 6.75 15.35 3.80
N LEU A 5 5.56 14.97 3.35
CA LEU A 5 5.37 14.31 2.06
C LEU A 5 5.64 15.30 0.93
N ASP A 6 6.33 14.83 -0.10
CA ASP A 6 6.62 15.66 -1.27
C ASP A 6 5.33 16.00 -2.00
N ILE A 7 5.25 17.24 -2.48
CA ILE A 7 4.13 17.72 -3.29
C ILE A 7 4.44 17.59 -4.79
N GLU A 8 5.73 17.69 -5.15
CA GLU A 8 6.21 17.61 -6.53
C GLU A 8 7.46 16.73 -6.61
N GLY A 9 7.75 16.23 -7.82
CA GLY A 9 8.92 15.40 -8.11
C GLY A 9 8.62 13.90 -8.21
N PRO A 10 9.64 13.07 -8.48
CA PRO A 10 9.47 11.65 -8.79
C PRO A 10 8.94 10.83 -7.60
N ALA A 11 9.17 11.29 -6.36
CA ALA A 11 8.67 10.66 -5.15
C ALA A 11 7.29 11.16 -4.71
N ALA A 12 6.72 12.19 -5.36
CA ALA A 12 5.46 12.78 -4.94
C ALA A 12 4.27 11.84 -5.25
N PRO A 13 3.44 11.49 -4.25
CA PRO A 13 2.31 10.60 -4.46
C PRO A 13 1.19 11.25 -5.28
N PRO A 14 0.43 10.46 -6.06
CA PRO A 14 -0.70 10.95 -6.84
C PRO A 14 -1.72 11.68 -5.98
N ARG A 15 -2.09 12.88 -6.43
CA ARG A 15 -3.10 13.71 -5.77
C ARG A 15 -4.16 14.19 -6.75
N LEU A 16 -5.39 14.33 -6.26
CA LEU A 16 -6.49 14.98 -6.96
C LEU A 16 -7.07 16.06 -6.04
N ASN A 17 -7.07 17.31 -6.50
CA ASN A 17 -7.48 18.47 -5.69
C ASN A 17 -6.74 18.58 -4.34
N GLY A 18 -5.49 18.12 -4.29
CA GLY A 18 -4.65 18.15 -3.08
C GLY A 18 -4.76 16.93 -2.18
N GLU A 19 -5.77 16.07 -2.36
CA GLU A 19 -5.92 14.83 -1.58
C GLU A 19 -5.21 13.65 -2.24
N LEU A 20 -4.71 12.71 -1.43
CA LEU A 20 -4.11 11.48 -1.93
C LEU A 20 -5.18 10.62 -2.61
N VAL A 21 -4.84 10.07 -3.77
CA VAL A 21 -5.74 9.16 -4.51
C VAL A 21 -5.18 7.74 -4.46
N PHE A 22 -6.09 6.78 -4.29
CA PHE A 22 -5.81 5.35 -4.34
C PHE A 22 -6.79 4.68 -5.31
N ASP A 23 -6.27 4.01 -6.34
CA ASP A 23 -7.05 3.28 -7.34
C ASP A 23 -7.44 1.88 -6.87
N ALA A 24 -6.78 1.37 -5.82
CA ALA A 24 -7.07 0.07 -5.25
C ALA A 24 -6.89 0.06 -3.72
N PRO A 25 -7.66 -0.77 -2.97
CA PRO A 25 -7.59 -0.81 -1.51
C PRO A 25 -6.21 -1.09 -0.92
N TRP A 26 -5.36 -1.85 -1.64
CA TRP A 26 -4.02 -2.18 -1.19
C TRP A 26 -3.08 -0.97 -1.18
N GLN A 27 -3.31 0.02 -2.06
CA GLN A 27 -2.43 1.20 -2.18
C GLN A 27 -2.50 2.05 -0.90
N GLY A 28 -3.71 2.28 -0.38
CA GLY A 28 -3.90 2.99 0.89
C GLY A 28 -3.32 2.24 2.09
N ARG A 29 -3.42 0.90 2.10
CA ARG A 29 -2.79 0.08 3.16
C ARG A 29 -1.26 0.16 3.09
N SER A 30 -0.67 0.06 1.90
CA SER A 30 0.77 0.16 1.69
C SER A 30 1.31 1.53 2.10
N PHE A 31 0.59 2.60 1.76
CA PHE A 31 0.88 3.94 2.23
C PHE A 31 0.86 4.03 3.76
N ALA A 32 -0.23 3.58 4.39
CA ALA A 32 -0.37 3.63 5.85
C ALA A 32 0.72 2.82 6.58
N MET A 33 1.14 1.66 6.05
CA MET A 33 2.22 0.86 6.63
C MET A 33 3.56 1.60 6.62
N ALA A 34 3.94 2.20 5.49
CA ALA A 34 5.15 3.00 5.42
C ALA A 34 5.10 4.18 6.41
N MET A 35 3.98 4.89 6.48
CA MET A 35 3.81 5.99 7.45
C MET A 35 3.93 5.52 8.90
N ALA A 36 3.30 4.40 9.26
CA ALA A 36 3.36 3.84 10.61
C ALA A 36 4.78 3.43 11.01
N LEU A 37 5.57 2.88 10.08
CA LEU A 37 6.98 2.53 10.33
C LEU A 37 7.86 3.77 10.55
N VAL A 38 7.60 4.85 9.82
CA VAL A 38 8.29 6.12 10.02
C VAL A 38 7.91 6.76 11.35
N GLU A 39 6.61 6.80 11.68
CA GLU A 39 6.14 7.30 12.97
C GLU A 39 6.67 6.48 14.16
N GLY A 40 6.79 5.16 13.97
CA GLY A 40 7.41 4.24 14.93
C GLY A 40 8.92 4.38 15.06
N GLY A 41 9.58 5.18 14.21
CA GLY A 41 11.01 5.44 14.25
C GLY A 41 11.88 4.28 13.74
N HIS A 42 11.31 3.36 12.96
CA HIS A 42 12.07 2.26 12.36
C HIS A 42 13.00 2.74 11.24
N PHE A 43 12.59 3.79 10.53
CA PHE A 43 13.39 4.55 9.58
C PHE A 43 12.80 5.96 9.44
N THR A 44 13.53 6.89 8.82
CA THR A 44 13.03 8.24 8.56
C THR A 44 12.29 8.31 7.23
N TRP A 45 11.47 9.35 7.06
CA TRP A 45 10.84 9.62 5.76
C TRP A 45 11.88 9.84 4.65
N ASP A 46 13.01 10.48 4.97
CA ASP A 46 14.07 10.72 3.99
C ASP A 46 14.73 9.41 3.56
N ASP A 47 14.95 8.47 4.47
CA ASP A 47 15.41 7.11 4.12
C ASP A 47 14.43 6.47 3.12
N PHE A 48 13.12 6.46 3.45
CA PHE A 48 12.12 5.88 2.56
C PHE A 48 12.06 6.56 1.19
N ARG A 49 12.18 7.90 1.16
CA ARG A 49 12.20 8.68 -0.08
C ARG A 49 13.36 8.26 -0.98
N ASP A 50 14.54 8.03 -0.43
CA ASP A 50 15.71 7.60 -1.21
C ASP A 50 15.48 6.24 -1.87
N HIS A 51 14.89 5.28 -1.13
CA HIS A 51 14.47 3.99 -1.70
C HIS A 51 13.40 4.14 -2.78
N LEU A 52 12.43 5.05 -2.60
CA LEU A 52 11.40 5.33 -3.59
C LEU A 52 11.99 5.91 -4.87
N ILE A 53 12.89 6.89 -4.76
CA ILE A 53 13.58 7.45 -5.92
C ILE A 53 14.36 6.37 -6.66
N ALA A 54 15.07 5.49 -5.93
CA ALA A 54 15.80 4.38 -6.53
C ALA A 54 14.88 3.39 -7.27
N ALA A 55 13.70 3.08 -6.72
CA ALA A 55 12.71 2.22 -7.38
C ALA A 55 12.15 2.86 -8.66
N VAL A 56 11.87 4.17 -8.62
CA VAL A 56 11.45 4.93 -9.81
C VAL A 56 12.53 4.90 -10.89
N GLN A 57 13.78 5.21 -10.53
CA GLN A 57 14.92 5.20 -11.46
C GLN A 57 15.18 3.81 -12.07
N ARG A 58 15.00 2.75 -11.29
CA ARG A 58 15.12 1.37 -11.76
C ARG A 58 14.10 1.06 -12.85
N TRP A 59 12.84 1.46 -12.64
CA TRP A 59 11.80 1.29 -13.66
C TRP A 59 12.06 2.17 -14.89
N GLU A 60 12.51 3.41 -14.71
CA GLU A 60 12.85 4.30 -15.83
C GLU A 60 13.99 3.75 -16.70
N SER A 61 14.89 2.95 -16.12
CA SER A 61 16.00 2.32 -16.82
C SER A 61 15.59 1.13 -17.70
N ASP A 62 14.49 0.46 -17.36
CA ASP A 62 13.93 -0.65 -18.13
C ASP A 62 12.39 -0.68 -18.00
N PRO A 63 11.69 0.25 -18.67
CA PRO A 63 10.26 0.42 -18.47
C PRO A 63 9.49 -0.72 -19.14
N VAL A 64 8.88 -1.58 -18.32
CA VAL A 64 7.99 -2.65 -18.78
C VAL A 64 6.56 -2.33 -18.35
N GLY A 65 5.67 -2.16 -19.33
CA GLY A 65 4.25 -1.89 -19.11
C GLY A 65 3.93 -0.44 -18.73
N GLU A 66 2.75 -0.23 -18.16
CA GLU A 66 2.30 1.08 -17.69
C GLU A 66 2.95 1.43 -16.35
N TYR A 67 3.32 2.70 -16.17
CA TYR A 67 3.87 3.19 -14.91
C TYR A 67 2.81 3.18 -13.81
N ARG A 68 3.17 2.63 -12.65
CA ARG A 68 2.29 2.55 -11.48
C ARG A 68 3.03 2.97 -10.22
N TYR A 69 2.69 4.18 -9.75
CA TYR A 69 3.37 4.80 -8.61
C TYR A 69 3.36 3.90 -7.36
N TYR A 70 2.20 3.36 -6.97
CA TYR A 70 2.12 2.56 -5.76
C TYR A 70 2.80 1.19 -5.86
N GLU A 71 3.12 0.71 -7.07
CA GLU A 71 3.99 -0.47 -7.22
C GLU A 71 5.45 -0.11 -6.91
N ARG A 72 5.92 1.08 -7.31
CA ARG A 72 7.23 1.60 -6.91
C ARG A 72 7.30 1.91 -5.41
N TRP A 73 6.20 2.41 -4.83
CA TRP A 73 6.06 2.59 -3.38
C TRP A 73 6.23 1.28 -2.63
N GLN A 74 5.55 0.22 -3.09
CA GLN A 74 5.65 -1.10 -2.46
C GLN A 74 7.06 -1.67 -2.59
N GLU A 75 7.68 -1.58 -3.77
CA GLU A 75 9.07 -2.00 -4.00
C GLU A 75 10.06 -1.28 -3.07
N ALA A 76 9.87 0.02 -2.86
CA ALA A 76 10.68 0.79 -1.92
C ALA A 76 10.46 0.34 -0.46
N LEU A 77 9.21 0.08 -0.08
CA LEU A 77 8.86 -0.40 1.26
C LEU A 77 9.49 -1.77 1.55
N GLU A 78 9.40 -2.71 0.61
CA GLU A 78 10.04 -4.02 0.71
C GLU A 78 11.56 -3.89 0.83
N SER A 79 12.17 -3.01 0.03
CA SER A 79 13.61 -2.78 0.06
C SER A 79 14.11 -2.27 1.41
N ILE A 80 13.47 -1.25 1.98
CA ILE A 80 13.94 -0.64 3.24
C ILE A 80 13.65 -1.54 4.45
N VAL A 81 12.53 -2.27 4.45
CA VAL A 81 12.19 -3.22 5.50
C VAL A 81 13.18 -4.38 5.54
N ALA A 82 13.59 -4.87 4.37
CA ALA A 82 14.63 -5.89 4.25
C ALA A 82 16.01 -5.35 4.67
N GLU A 83 16.40 -4.15 4.21
CA GLU A 83 17.69 -3.54 4.57
C GLU A 83 17.82 -3.30 6.07
N ARG A 84 16.73 -2.88 6.73
CA ARG A 84 16.68 -2.60 8.17
C ARG A 84 16.40 -3.86 9.02
N GLU A 85 16.29 -5.03 8.40
CA GLU A 85 15.95 -6.31 9.05
C GLU A 85 14.69 -6.24 9.94
N ILE A 86 13.73 -5.39 9.57
CA ILE A 86 12.51 -5.16 10.36
C ILE A 86 11.59 -6.39 10.29
N VAL A 87 11.67 -7.15 9.20
CA VAL A 87 10.97 -8.42 9.01
C VAL A 87 11.94 -9.42 8.40
N ALA A 88 11.94 -10.67 8.90
CA ALA A 88 12.69 -11.73 8.27
C ALA A 88 12.03 -12.11 6.93
N GLY A 89 12.78 -12.11 5.83
CA GLY A 89 12.23 -12.40 4.49
C GLY A 89 11.49 -13.75 4.41
N SER A 90 11.98 -14.77 5.13
CA SER A 90 11.32 -16.07 5.22
C SER A 90 9.93 -16.01 5.87
N GLU A 91 9.73 -15.15 6.88
CA GLU A 91 8.43 -15.00 7.54
C GLU A 91 7.41 -14.33 6.62
N VAL A 92 7.85 -13.37 5.80
CA VAL A 92 7.01 -12.72 4.77
C VAL A 92 6.59 -13.73 3.71
N ASP A 93 7.54 -14.51 3.19
CA ASP A 93 7.28 -15.51 2.15
C ASP A 93 6.32 -16.61 2.63
N GLU A 94 6.53 -17.12 3.85
CA GLU A 94 5.66 -18.12 4.46
C GLU A 94 4.23 -17.60 4.64
N LEU A 95 4.09 -16.36 5.13
CA LEU A 95 2.79 -15.75 5.35
C LEU A 95 2.10 -15.40 4.03
N ALA A 96 2.82 -14.89 3.03
CA ALA A 96 2.30 -14.63 1.70
C ALA A 96 1.81 -15.91 1.03
N ALA A 97 2.57 -17.01 1.14
CA ALA A 97 2.16 -18.32 0.64
C ALA A 97 0.89 -18.83 1.36
N ALA A 98 0.79 -18.64 2.68
CA ALA A 98 -0.39 -19.00 3.45
C ALA A 98 -1.64 -18.20 3.03
N TYR A 99 -1.49 -16.90 2.74
CA TYR A 99 -2.59 -16.07 2.24
C TYR A 99 -2.98 -16.42 0.80
N ALA A 100 -2.01 -16.67 -0.09
CA ALA A 100 -2.28 -17.10 -1.47
C ALA A 100 -2.98 -18.46 -1.53
N ALA A 101 -2.71 -19.33 -0.55
CA ALA A 101 -3.35 -20.65 -0.42
C ALA A 101 -4.78 -20.59 0.17
N ARG A 102 -5.23 -19.43 0.69
CA ARG A 102 -6.58 -19.30 1.28
C ARG A 102 -7.65 -19.23 0.18
N PRO A 103 -8.66 -20.13 0.16
CA PRO A 103 -9.71 -20.13 -0.85
C PRO A 103 -10.53 -18.81 -0.84
N PRO A 104 -10.88 -18.25 -2.02
CA PRO A 104 -11.77 -17.09 -2.09
C PRO A 104 -13.19 -17.50 -1.65
N GLY A 105 -13.69 -16.94 -0.55
CA GLY A 105 -15.12 -17.09 -0.19
C GLY A 105 -15.51 -17.15 1.29
N HIS A 106 -14.66 -16.80 2.26
CA HIS A 106 -15.03 -16.99 3.68
C HIS A 106 -15.47 -15.75 4.46
N ASP A 107 -15.79 -14.63 3.80
CA ASP A 107 -16.08 -13.37 4.50
C ASP A 107 -17.45 -12.75 4.14
N HIS A 108 -18.47 -13.55 3.83
CA HIS A 108 -19.85 -13.06 3.73
C HIS A 108 -20.87 -14.14 4.14
N ASP A 109 -21.03 -14.37 5.44
CA ASP A 109 -22.32 -14.85 5.94
C ASP A 109 -23.25 -13.64 6.04
N HIS A 110 -23.90 -13.31 4.92
CA HIS A 110 -25.09 -12.46 4.97
C HIS A 110 -26.21 -13.31 5.59
N GLY A 111 -26.23 -13.34 6.93
CA GLY A 111 -27.38 -13.81 7.68
C GLY A 111 -28.63 -13.15 7.12
N GLY A 112 -29.54 -13.99 6.62
CA GLY A 112 -30.75 -13.56 5.94
C GLY A 112 -31.56 -12.61 6.80
N HIS A 113 -31.61 -11.33 6.40
CA HIS A 113 -32.67 -10.43 6.82
C HIS A 113 -33.87 -10.68 5.92
N ASP A 114 -34.64 -11.66 6.33
CA ASP A 114 -36.04 -11.80 5.96
C ASP A 114 -36.86 -10.71 6.69
N HIS A 115 -37.99 -10.29 6.10
CA HIS A 115 -39.03 -9.37 6.62
C HIS A 115 -38.74 -7.85 6.51
N HIS A 116 -39.60 -6.96 5.98
CA HIS A 116 -40.97 -7.02 5.47
C HIS A 116 -41.18 -5.88 4.45
N HIS A 117 -41.89 -6.18 3.36
CA HIS A 117 -42.47 -5.21 2.44
C HIS A 117 -43.70 -4.57 3.12
N HIS A 118 -43.60 -3.30 3.53
CA HIS A 118 -44.78 -2.51 3.88
C HIS A 118 -45.25 -1.74 2.65
N ASP A 119 -46.25 -2.31 2.00
CA ASP A 119 -47.09 -1.65 1.00
C ASP A 119 -48.00 -0.66 1.75
N HIS A 120 -47.88 0.63 1.44
CA HIS A 120 -48.89 1.62 1.82
C HIS A 120 -49.19 2.51 0.64
N ALA A 121 -50.13 2.06 -0.19
CA ALA A 121 -50.98 2.93 -0.98
C ALA A 121 -52.14 3.44 -0.11
N HIS A 122 -52.30 4.77 -0.04
CA HIS A 122 -53.56 5.50 -0.26
C HIS A 122 -53.35 7.01 -0.16
#